data_AF-A0A1Y2JWF2-F1
#
_entry.id   AF-A0A1Y2JWF2-F1
#
_cell.length_a   1.000
_cell.length_b   1.000
_cell.length_c   1.000
_cell.angle_alpha   90.00
_cell.angle_beta   90.00
_cell.angle_gamma   90.00
#
_symmetry.space_group_name_H-M   'P 1'
#
loop_
_entity.id
_entity.type
_entity.pdbx_description
1 polymer ?
#
loop_
_entity_poly.entity_id
_entity_poly.type
_entity_poly.pdbx_seq_one_letter_code
_entity_poly.pdbx_strand_id
1 'polypeptide(L)' 'MRRYYFPIFHNGETQADDVGELFGSAELAAQYGARVARDIASDPDYDRASGTVVVVVDGSGAEIARHGVEGRAEAAEVSD' A
#
# COMPACT_ATOMS: atom_id res chain seq x y z
N MET A 1 19.79 4.57 2.54
CA MET A 1 18.34 4.80 2.69
C MET A 1 17.79 5.31 1.38
N ARG A 2 16.58 4.94 1.00
CA ARG A 2 15.87 5.40 -0.20
C ARG A 2 14.49 5.90 0.18
N ARG A 3 13.96 6.86 -0.58
CA ARG A 3 12.61 7.38 -0.39
C ARG A 3 11.61 6.50 -1.12
N TYR A 4 10.51 6.18 -0.45
CA TYR A 4 9.37 5.47 -0.99
C TYR A 4 8.10 6.26 -0.67
N TYR A 5 7.09 6.09 -1.49
CA TYR A 5 5.82 6.80 -1.36
C TYR A 5 4.67 5.81 -1.31
N PHE A 6 3.59 6.22 -0.66
CA PHE A 6 2.45 5.36 -0.33
C PHE A 6 1.12 5.94 -0.83
N PRO A 7 0.95 6.19 -2.15
CA PRO A 7 -0.33 6.67 -2.65
C PRO A 7 -1.45 5.68 -2.37
N ILE A 8 -2.60 6.21 -1.94
CA ILE A 8 -3.79 5.44 -1.61
C ILE A 8 -4.82 5.68 -2.72
N PHE A 9 -5.32 4.60 -3.31
CA PHE A 9 -6.45 4.66 -4.22
C PHE A 9 -7.70 4.22 -3.48
N HIS A 10 -8.72 5.06 -3.46
CA HIS A 10 -9.98 4.82 -2.76
C HIS A 10 -11.13 5.24 -3.67
N ASN A 11 -12.06 4.33 -4.00
CA ASN A 11 -13.20 4.64 -4.86
C ASN A 11 -12.83 5.28 -6.22
N GLY A 12 -11.68 4.91 -6.79
CA GLY A 12 -11.16 5.48 -8.04
C GLY A 12 -10.49 6.85 -7.90
N GLU A 13 -10.49 7.44 -6.70
CA GLU A 13 -9.74 8.66 -6.38
C GLU A 13 -8.35 8.31 -5.87
N THR A 14 -7.35 9.11 -6.25
CA THR A 14 -5.97 8.94 -5.81
C THR A 14 -5.63 9.99 -4.76
N GLN A 15 -5.22 9.54 -3.58
CA GLN A 15 -4.60 10.35 -2.55
C GLN A 15 -3.09 10.19 -2.71
N ALA A 16 -2.43 11.24 -3.21
CA ALA A 16 -0.99 11.24 -3.42
C ALA A 16 -0.25 11.33 -2.08
N ASP A 17 0.89 10.64 -1.99
CA ASP A 17 1.90 10.88 -0.96
C ASP A 17 3.07 11.62 -1.63
N ASP A 18 3.13 12.94 -1.44
CA ASP A 18 4.18 13.79 -2.03
C ASP A 18 5.43 13.90 -1.14
N VAL A 19 5.32 13.50 0.14
CA VAL A 19 6.40 13.63 1.12
C VAL A 19 7.31 12.40 1.05
N GLY A 20 6.70 11.22 1.07
CA GLY A 20 7.38 9.93 1.14
C GLY A 20 8.15 9.73 2.46
N GLU A 21 8.58 8.49 2.68
CA GLU A 21 9.31 8.10 3.87
C GLU A 21 10.62 7.37 3.51
N LEU A 22 11.65 7.51 4.36
CA LEU A 22 12.97 6.95 4.13
C LEU A 22 13.08 5.54 4.73
N PHE A 23 13.35 4.55 3.89
CA PHE A 23 13.57 3.17 4.32
C PHE A 23 14.97 2.66 3.99
N GLY A 24 15.42 1.67 4.76
CA GLY A 24 16.68 0.96 4.53
C GLY A 24 16.63 0.03 3.32
N SER A 25 15.46 -0.47 2.95
CA SER A 25 15.25 -1.42 1.84
C SER A 25 13.82 -1.32 1.29
N ALA A 26 13.61 -1.87 0.09
CA ALA A 26 12.29 -2.00 -0.53
C ALA A 26 11.38 -2.94 0.28
N GLU A 27 11.95 -4.02 0.83
CA GLU A 27 11.25 -4.97 1.71
C GLU A 27 10.61 -4.26 2.92
N LEU A 28 11.36 -3.37 3.59
CA LEU A 28 10.85 -2.62 4.74
C LEU A 28 9.75 -1.63 4.33
N ALA A 29 9.88 -1.00 3.17
CA ALA A 29 8.84 -0.13 2.63
C ALA A 29 7.56 -0.94 2.29
N ALA A 30 7.68 -2.13 1.70
CA ALA A 30 6.55 -3.01 1.42
C ALA A 30 5.86 -3.47 2.72
N GLN A 31 6.61 -3.85 3.74
CA GLN A 31 6.04 -4.20 5.05
C GLN A 31 5.31 -3.03 5.70
N TYR A 32 5.83 -1.81 5.55
CA TYR A 32 5.16 -0.60 5.99
C TYR A 32 3.85 -0.37 5.22
N GLY A 33 3.86 -0.48 3.89
CA GLY A 33 2.63 -0.36 3.07
C GLY A 33 1.56 -1.38 3.46
N ALA A 34 1.95 -2.62 3.74
CA ALA A 34 1.05 -3.65 4.25
C ALA A 34 0.45 -3.29 5.62
N ARG A 35 1.24 -2.65 6.50
CA ARG A 35 0.75 -2.14 7.78
C ARG A 35 -0.24 -1.00 7.58
N VAL A 36 0.06 -0.03 6.72
CA VAL A 36 -0.87 1.08 6.40
C VAL A 36 -2.21 0.52 5.92
N ALA A 37 -2.20 -0.45 5.00
CA ALA A 37 -3.43 -1.08 4.54
C ALA A 37 -4.23 -1.75 5.68
N ARG A 38 -3.55 -2.39 6.63
CA ARG A 38 -4.20 -2.99 7.83
C ARG A 38 -4.75 -1.92 8.78
N ASP A 39 -4.03 -0.82 8.96
CA ASP A 39 -4.46 0.27 9.84
C ASP A 39 -5.73 0.92 9.26
N ILE A 40 -5.79 1.13 7.93
CA ILE A 40 -7.01 1.58 7.23
C ILE A 40 -8.13 0.55 7.37
N ALA A 41 -7.84 -0.74 7.16
CA ALA A 41 -8.85 -1.79 7.26
C ALA A 41 -9.45 -1.94 8.67
N SER A 42 -8.72 -1.49 9.69
CA SER A 42 -9.12 -1.53 11.10
C SER A 42 -10.06 -0.37 11.48
N ASP A 43 -10.15 0.67 10.66
CA ASP A 43 -11.07 1.78 10.88
C ASP A 43 -12.52 1.31 10.63
N PRO A 44 -13.41 1.40 11.65
CA PRO A 44 -14.80 0.96 11.52
C PRO A 44 -15.64 1.83 10.59
N ASP A 45 -15.25 3.08 10.37
CA ASP A 45 -15.95 4.03 9.51
C ASP A 45 -15.47 3.94 8.05
N TYR A 46 -14.41 3.17 7.78
CA TYR A 46 -13.87 3.00 6.45
C TYR A 46 -14.66 1.98 5.62
N ASP A 47 -15.17 2.42 4.46
CA ASP A 47 -15.88 1.55 3.53
C ASP A 47 -14.92 0.53 2.91
N ARG A 48 -14.96 -0.71 3.40
CA ARG A 48 -14.12 -1.81 2.90
C ARG A 48 -14.51 -2.28 1.50
N ALA A 49 -15.70 -1.95 1.00
CA ALA A 49 -16.14 -2.30 -0.36
C ALA A 49 -15.63 -1.33 -1.44
N SER A 50 -14.91 -0.28 -1.04
CA SER A 50 -14.38 0.77 -1.92
C SER A 50 -13.22 0.33 -2.84
N GLY A 51 -12.77 -0.92 -2.76
CA GLY A 51 -11.62 -1.43 -3.51
C GLY A 51 -10.32 -0.71 -3.16
N THR A 52 -10.18 -0.26 -1.90
CA THR A 52 -9.04 0.56 -1.51
C THR A 52 -7.74 -0.21 -1.58
N VAL A 53 -6.73 0.41 -2.21
CA VAL A 53 -5.38 -0.12 -2.27
C VAL A 53 -4.34 0.91 -1.83
N VAL A 54 -3.36 0.44 -1.06
CA VAL A 54 -2.12 1.16 -0.76
C VAL A 54 -1.06 0.67 -1.73
N VAL A 55 -0.53 1.56 -2.55
CA VAL A 55 0.56 1.25 -3.48
C VAL A 55 1.86 1.73 -2.89
N VAL A 56 2.93 0.95 -3.01
CA VAL A 56 4.27 1.35 -2.61
C VAL A 56 5.07 1.61 -3.87
N VAL A 57 5.52 2.86 -4.04
CA VAL A 57 6.35 3.26 -5.18
C VAL A 57 7.72 3.73 -4.72
N ASP A 58 8.74 3.48 -5.53
CA ASP A 58 10.09 3.98 -5.28
C ASP A 58 10.28 5.44 -5.73
N GLY A 59 11.49 5.98 -5.52
CA GLY A 59 11.84 7.35 -5.92
C GLY A 59 11.77 7.66 -7.42
N SER A 60 11.61 6.65 -8.28
CA SER A 60 11.40 6.81 -9.72
C SER A 60 9.92 6.72 -10.12
N GLY A 61 9.04 6.42 -9.17
CA GLY A 61 7.62 6.17 -9.40
C GLY A 61 7.31 4.73 -9.81
N ALA A 62 8.28 3.80 -9.70
CA ALA A 62 8.03 2.39 -9.99
C ALA A 62 7.28 1.73 -8.83
N GLU A 63 6.17 1.08 -9.13
CA GLU A 63 5.44 0.25 -8.17
C GLU A 63 6.26 -0.97 -7.78
N ILE A 64 6.47 -1.14 -6.47
CA ILE A 64 7.20 -2.28 -5.88
C ILE A 64 6.30 -3.22 -5.08
N ALA A 65 5.14 -2.73 -4.62
CA ALA A 65 4.15 -3.52 -3.90
C ALA A 65 2.76 -2.86 -3.95
N ARG A 66 1.72 -3.67 -3.77
CA ARG A 66 0.32 -3.25 -3.70
C ARG A 66 -0.40 -4.04 -2.63
N HIS A 67 -1.14 -3.34 -1.79
CA HIS A 67 -1.85 -3.94 -0.65
C HIS A 67 -3.31 -3.52 -0.65
N GLY A 68 -4.21 -4.48 -0.87
CA GLY A 68 -5.64 -4.27 -0.67
C GLY A 68 -5.97 -4.08 0.80
N VAL A 69 -6.92 -3.18 1.06
CA VAL A 69 -7.53 -2.96 2.38
C VAL A 69 -8.65 -3.99 2.65
N GLU A 70 -9.11 -4.68 1.61
CA GLU A 70 -9.96 -5.85 1.73
C GLU A 70 -9.22 -6.94 2.54
N GLY A 71 -9.89 -7.48 3.56
CA GLY A 71 -9.29 -8.37 4.55
C GLY A 71 -8.89 -9.74 4.01
N ARG A 72 -7.94 -9.80 3.08
CA ARG A 72 -6.96 -10.87 2.85
C ARG A 72 -6.02 -10.36 1.77
N ALA A 73 -4.76 -10.12 2.11
CA ALA A 73 -3.72 -10.08 1.09
C ALA A 73 -3.78 -11.44 0.38
N GLU A 74 -4.20 -11.46 -0.88
CA GLU A 74 -3.95 -12.59 -1.76
C GLU A 74 -2.44 -12.75 -1.82
N ALA A 75 -1.94 -13.65 -0.96
CA ALA A 75 -0.68 -14.32 -1.23
C ALA A 75 -0.85 -14.91 -2.63
N ALA A 76 -0.03 -14.42 -3.55
CA ALA A 76 0.07 -14.93 -4.91
C ALA A 76 -0.03 -16.46 -4.87
N GLU A 77 -1.10 -16.99 -5.47
CA GLU A 77 -1.20 -18.41 -5.76
C GLU A 77 -0.10 -18.74 -6.76
N VAL A 78 1.05 -19.19 -6.24
CA VAL A 78 1.99 -20.01 -7.00
C VAL A 78 1.35 -21.39 -7.12
N SER A 79 0.69 -21.63 -8.26
CA SER A 79 0.23 -22.95 -8.66
C SER A 79 1.45 -23.88 -8.84
N ASP A 80 1.39 -25.06 -8.24
CA ASP A 80 2.23 -26.24 -8.55
C ASP A 80 1.55 -27.06 -9.66
#